data_AF-A0AAU9XNU1-F1
#
_entry.id   AF-A0AAU9XNU1-F1
#
_cell.length_a   1.000
_cell.length_b   1.000
_cell.length_c   1.000
_cell.angle_alpha   90.00
_cell.angle_beta   90.00
_cell.angle_gamma   90.00
#
_symmetry.space_group_name_H-M   'P 1'
#
loop_
_entity.id
_entity.type
_entity.pdbx_description
1 polymer ?
#
loop_
_entity_poly.entity_id
_entity_poly.type
_entity_poly.pdbx_seq_one_letter_code
_entity_poly.pdbx_strand_id
1 'polypeptide(L)'
;MANNLKKDATRFLVINADDFGYCEQRNRGIVESVQSGVVSSTSLLVNADKALEAVKLAREYSIPLGLHLNLTEGRTMKSRLSSLTLENGYMRGKFGFRKALGNGEIDLNEIKEEIECQLQWFIDNIGSLPTHIDGHQHVHVLPQVCKVMCEVIKEFGICWTRVPVEINLEDCVWIKEPVNNFNKSVMADAENSKSILSNYGIRFSSHFIGFSTMGKDMTVSRLKQAIENVFAEDSETVCELMVHPGYKSILGCGGCVALSGQCVETEGKHWIKIIYKFLTCNSENYHGLGKPTAHLLMSFVPAPLVTPRWTLYCALRLMGSKDETRARHYSRKVYRCAVRPKTGFEREFSPNPNS
;
A
#
# COMPACT_ATOMS: atom_id res chain seq x y z
N MET A 1 38.39 23.72 -12.64
CA MET A 1 37.95 22.32 -12.43
C MET A 1 36.52 22.37 -11.95
N ALA A 2 35.56 21.93 -12.76
CA ALA A 2 34.15 21.94 -12.37
C ALA A 2 33.93 20.90 -11.27
N ASN A 3 33.44 21.35 -10.11
CA ASN A 3 32.92 20.48 -9.06
C ASN A 3 31.72 19.71 -9.62
N ASN A 4 31.94 18.49 -10.10
CA ASN A 4 30.88 17.51 -10.29
C ASN A 4 30.37 17.11 -8.90
N LEU A 5 29.49 17.93 -8.32
CA LEU A 5 28.60 17.49 -7.27
C LEU A 5 27.75 16.39 -7.89
N LYS A 6 28.07 15.12 -7.58
CA LYS A 6 27.15 14.01 -7.84
C LYS A 6 25.82 14.39 -7.19
N LYS A 7 24.79 14.56 -8.00
CA LYS A 7 23.43 14.74 -7.49
C LYS A 7 23.09 13.42 -6.80
N ASP A 8 22.89 13.42 -5.49
CA ASP A 8 22.51 12.22 -4.75
C ASP A 8 21.28 11.61 -5.41
N ALA A 9 21.35 10.31 -5.73
CA ALA A 9 20.27 9.60 -6.38
C ALA A 9 19.01 9.63 -5.50
N THR A 10 17.88 10.03 -6.07
CA THR A 10 16.65 10.16 -5.29
C THR A 10 16.01 8.80 -5.10
N ARG A 11 15.87 8.36 -3.84
CA ARG A 11 15.30 7.06 -3.49
C ARG A 11 14.07 7.20 -2.59
N PHE A 12 12.96 6.62 -3.00
CA PHE A 12 11.68 6.64 -2.30
C PHE A 12 11.18 5.22 -2.01
N LEU A 13 10.67 5.03 -0.80
CA LEU A 13 9.93 3.84 -0.39
C LEU A 13 8.48 4.25 -0.09
N VAL A 14 7.53 3.77 -0.90
CA VAL A 14 6.10 3.94 -0.69
C VAL A 14 5.59 2.69 0.00
N ILE A 15 5.03 2.82 1.20
CA ILE A 15 4.45 1.70 1.94
C ILE A 15 2.94 1.78 1.75
N ASN A 16 2.42 0.96 0.84
CA ASN A 16 1.01 0.96 0.46
C ASN A 16 0.23 -0.11 1.24
N ALA A 17 -0.80 0.32 1.96
CA ALA A 17 -1.72 -0.58 2.62
C ALA A 17 -2.91 -0.93 1.71
N ASP A 18 -2.99 -2.21 1.35
CA ASP A 18 -4.05 -2.75 0.51
C ASP A 18 -5.31 -3.08 1.33
N ASP A 19 -6.41 -3.30 0.62
CA ASP A 19 -7.70 -3.77 1.14
C ASP A 19 -8.42 -2.80 2.09
N PHE A 20 -8.19 -1.49 2.03
CA PHE A 20 -9.04 -0.57 2.80
C PHE A 20 -10.49 -0.69 2.32
N GLY A 21 -11.45 -0.71 3.22
CA GLY A 21 -12.85 -1.01 2.92
C GLY A 21 -13.25 -2.49 2.98
N TYR A 22 -12.29 -3.42 3.10
CA TYR A 22 -12.60 -4.85 3.16
C TYR A 22 -13.48 -5.22 4.36
N CYS A 23 -12.99 -4.96 5.58
CA CYS A 23 -13.72 -5.21 6.82
C CYS A 23 -13.32 -4.20 7.91
N GLU A 24 -14.09 -4.12 9.00
CA GLU A 24 -13.82 -3.23 10.15
C GLU A 24 -12.41 -3.48 10.72
N GLN A 25 -12.00 -4.75 10.78
CA GLN A 25 -10.70 -5.17 11.30
C GLN A 25 -9.54 -4.70 10.40
N ARG A 26 -9.73 -4.72 9.08
CA ARG A 26 -8.77 -4.21 8.10
C ARG A 26 -8.70 -2.70 8.18
N ASN A 27 -9.85 -2.03 8.14
CA ASN A 27 -9.99 -0.58 8.26
C ASN A 27 -9.25 -0.05 9.48
N ARG A 28 -9.53 -0.62 10.65
CA ARG A 28 -8.90 -0.21 11.88
C ARG A 28 -7.38 -0.37 11.87
N GLY A 29 -6.85 -1.49 11.37
CA GLY A 29 -5.41 -1.70 11.33
C GLY A 29 -4.71 -0.78 10.33
N ILE A 30 -5.35 -0.47 9.19
CA ILE A 30 -4.83 0.52 8.23
C ILE A 30 -4.77 1.90 8.87
N VAL A 31 -5.86 2.37 9.50
CA VAL A 31 -5.89 3.65 10.22
C VAL A 31 -4.79 3.72 11.27
N GLU A 32 -4.65 2.69 12.11
CA GLU A 32 -3.59 2.64 13.13
C GLU A 32 -2.18 2.68 12.50
N SER A 33 -2.00 2.07 11.32
CA SER A 33 -0.72 2.08 10.59
C SER A 33 -0.40 3.45 10.00
N VAL A 34 -1.39 4.13 9.42
CA VAL A 34 -1.24 5.50 8.90
C VAL A 34 -0.97 6.48 10.03
N GLN A 35 -1.73 6.40 11.14
CA GLN A 35 -1.50 7.25 12.31
C GLN A 35 -0.15 7.03 12.98
N SER A 36 0.43 5.83 12.86
CA SER A 36 1.80 5.56 13.33
C SER A 36 2.88 6.10 12.40
N GLY A 37 2.52 6.58 11.21
CA GLY A 37 3.41 7.11 10.17
C GLY A 37 4.17 6.02 9.40
N VAL A 38 3.86 4.75 9.63
CA VAL A 38 4.51 3.61 8.97
C VAL A 38 4.00 3.41 7.55
N VAL A 39 2.69 3.58 7.34
CA VAL A 39 2.05 3.48 6.03
C VAL A 39 1.95 4.88 5.43
N SER A 40 2.40 5.04 4.18
CA SER A 40 2.40 6.32 3.46
C SER A 40 1.34 6.43 2.38
N SER A 41 0.75 5.30 1.97
CA SER A 41 -0.31 5.23 0.96
C SER A 41 -1.31 4.13 1.28
N THR A 42 -2.53 4.22 0.78
CA THR A 42 -3.59 3.23 1.00
C THR A 42 -4.48 3.11 -0.24
N SER A 43 -4.93 1.90 -0.55
CA SER A 43 -5.83 1.62 -1.67
C SER A 43 -7.21 1.15 -1.18
N LEU A 44 -8.28 1.78 -1.67
CA LEU A 44 -9.66 1.53 -1.26
C LEU A 44 -10.38 0.54 -2.20
N LEU A 45 -10.89 -0.54 -1.64
CA LEU A 45 -11.89 -1.43 -2.25
C LEU A 45 -13.27 -0.78 -2.16
N VAL A 46 -13.72 -0.19 -3.26
CA VAL A 46 -14.99 0.56 -3.29
C VAL A 46 -16.23 -0.33 -3.28
N ASN A 47 -16.11 -1.57 -3.79
CA ASN A 47 -17.19 -2.54 -3.85
C ASN A 47 -17.19 -3.53 -2.66
N ALA A 48 -16.42 -3.25 -1.60
CA ALA A 48 -16.36 -4.07 -0.40
C ALA A 48 -17.34 -3.61 0.69
N ASP A 49 -17.71 -4.54 1.58
CA ASP A 49 -18.75 -4.35 2.61
C ASP A 49 -18.55 -3.12 3.51
N LYS A 50 -17.29 -2.77 3.78
CA LYS A 50 -16.91 -1.68 4.70
C LYS A 50 -16.28 -0.49 3.98
N ALA A 51 -16.51 -0.34 2.67
CA ALA A 51 -16.02 0.79 1.89
C ALA A 51 -16.51 2.14 2.44
N LEU A 52 -17.81 2.27 2.77
CA LEU A 52 -18.35 3.51 3.33
C LEU A 52 -17.80 3.86 4.72
N GLU A 53 -17.43 2.86 5.52
CA GLU A 53 -16.74 3.08 6.78
C GLU A 53 -15.31 3.59 6.53
N ALA A 54 -14.60 2.96 5.60
CA ALA A 54 -13.27 3.40 5.17
C ALA A 54 -13.26 4.84 4.66
N VAL A 55 -14.29 5.25 3.89
CA VAL A 55 -14.48 6.65 3.47
C VAL A 55 -14.57 7.61 4.66
N LYS A 56 -15.36 7.26 5.70
CA LYS A 56 -15.48 8.08 6.91
C LYS A 56 -14.14 8.21 7.64
N LEU A 57 -13.44 7.10 7.80
CA LEU A 57 -12.12 7.05 8.43
C LEU A 57 -11.07 7.82 7.62
N ALA A 58 -11.09 7.72 6.29
CA ALA A 58 -10.19 8.46 5.43
C ALA A 58 -10.34 9.97 5.59
N ARG A 59 -11.58 10.47 5.70
CA ARG A 59 -11.87 11.88 5.96
C ARG A 59 -11.46 12.30 7.38
N GLU A 60 -11.74 11.47 8.38
CA GLU A 60 -11.39 11.74 9.78
C GLU A 60 -9.87 11.87 9.99
N TYR A 61 -9.10 11.03 9.29
CA TYR A 61 -7.64 10.94 9.45
C TYR A 61 -6.84 11.52 8.27
N SER A 62 -7.50 12.22 7.35
CA SER A 62 -6.89 12.81 6.14
C SER A 62 -6.00 11.83 5.36
N ILE A 63 -6.47 10.60 5.17
CA ILE A 63 -5.72 9.52 4.51
C ILE A 63 -5.82 9.71 2.99
N PRO A 64 -4.70 9.87 2.26
CA PRO A 64 -4.72 9.87 0.79
C PRO A 64 -5.04 8.46 0.28
N LEU A 65 -5.90 8.36 -0.73
CA LEU A 65 -6.41 7.09 -1.23
C LEU A 65 -6.15 6.89 -2.71
N GLY A 66 -5.66 5.68 -3.06
CA GLY A 66 -5.80 5.10 -4.38
C GLY A 66 -7.07 4.25 -4.49
N LEU A 67 -7.42 3.88 -5.71
CA LEU A 67 -8.48 2.91 -5.99
C LEU A 67 -7.86 1.51 -6.09
N HIS A 68 -8.31 0.60 -5.23
CA HIS A 68 -7.95 -0.83 -5.29
C HIS A 68 -8.94 -1.55 -6.21
N LEU A 69 -8.64 -1.59 -7.51
CA LEU A 69 -9.53 -2.17 -8.51
C LEU A 69 -9.78 -3.65 -8.20
N ASN A 70 -11.06 -4.03 -8.08
CA ASN A 70 -11.44 -5.40 -7.77
C ASN A 70 -12.36 -5.98 -8.85
N LEU A 71 -11.94 -7.08 -9.47
CA LEU A 71 -12.72 -7.83 -10.47
C LEU A 71 -12.92 -9.30 -10.07
N THR A 72 -12.59 -9.64 -8.82
CA THR A 72 -12.42 -11.03 -8.39
C THR A 72 -13.23 -11.41 -7.16
N GLU A 73 -13.60 -10.47 -6.30
CA GLU A 73 -14.22 -10.78 -5.00
C GLU A 73 -15.46 -9.93 -4.75
N GLY A 74 -16.44 -10.46 -4.01
CA GLY A 74 -17.69 -9.75 -3.73
C GLY A 74 -18.58 -9.66 -4.96
N ARG A 75 -19.21 -8.50 -5.14
CA ARG A 75 -20.16 -8.22 -6.22
C ARG A 75 -19.66 -7.05 -7.06
N THR A 76 -20.08 -7.02 -8.32
CA THR A 76 -19.90 -5.85 -9.20
C THR A 76 -20.72 -4.67 -8.70
N MET A 77 -20.33 -3.46 -9.07
CA MET A 77 -21.08 -2.23 -8.75
C MET A 77 -22.48 -2.23 -9.39
N LYS A 78 -22.64 -2.95 -10.51
CA LYS A 78 -23.92 -3.15 -11.22
C LYS A 78 -24.29 -4.62 -11.31
N SER A 79 -25.58 -4.93 -11.22
CA SER A 79 -26.10 -6.30 -11.23
C SER A 79 -26.13 -6.99 -12.61
N ARG A 80 -25.74 -6.32 -13.70
CA ARG A 80 -25.94 -6.80 -15.09
C ARG A 80 -24.64 -7.24 -15.80
N LEU A 81 -23.53 -7.34 -15.08
CA LEU A 81 -22.22 -7.71 -15.65
C LEU A 81 -22.00 -9.23 -15.58
N SER A 82 -22.77 -9.95 -16.40
CA SER A 82 -22.94 -11.40 -16.31
C SER A 82 -21.68 -12.18 -16.65
N SER A 83 -20.81 -11.66 -17.51
CA SER A 83 -19.52 -12.27 -17.80
C SER A 83 -18.58 -12.17 -16.60
N LEU A 84 -18.70 -11.16 -15.74
CA LEU A 84 -17.86 -11.00 -14.54
C LEU A 84 -18.31 -11.83 -13.33
N THR A 85 -19.56 -12.27 -13.32
CA THR A 85 -20.19 -12.94 -12.17
C THR A 85 -20.55 -14.40 -12.43
N LEU A 86 -20.73 -15.14 -11.34
CA LEU A 86 -21.41 -16.43 -11.30
C LEU A 86 -22.93 -16.23 -11.25
N GLU A 87 -23.71 -17.30 -11.43
CA GLU A 87 -25.19 -17.24 -11.39
C GLU A 87 -25.76 -16.69 -10.07
N ASN A 88 -25.04 -16.85 -8.96
CA ASN A 88 -25.42 -16.30 -7.65
C ASN A 88 -25.13 -14.78 -7.50
N GLY A 89 -24.61 -14.15 -8.55
CA GLY A 89 -24.28 -12.72 -8.63
C GLY A 89 -23.02 -12.31 -7.90
N TYR A 90 -22.16 -13.25 -7.50
CA TYR A 90 -20.81 -12.96 -6.99
C TYR A 90 -19.78 -13.02 -8.12
N MET A 91 -18.70 -12.26 -8.01
CA MET A 91 -17.56 -12.35 -8.91
C MET A 91 -16.95 -13.76 -8.91
N ARG A 92 -16.28 -14.12 -10.01
CA ARG A 92 -15.77 -15.49 -10.26
C ARG A 92 -14.64 -15.97 -9.34
N GLY A 93 -14.15 -15.14 -8.42
CA GLY A 93 -12.98 -15.46 -7.62
C GLY A 93 -11.66 -15.27 -8.39
N LYS A 94 -10.56 -15.22 -7.65
CA LYS A 94 -9.18 -15.03 -8.14
C LYS A 94 -8.82 -15.85 -9.38
N PHE A 95 -9.04 -17.16 -9.29
CA PHE A 95 -8.67 -18.13 -10.31
C PHE A 95 -9.77 -18.30 -11.36
N GLY A 96 -11.04 -18.20 -10.96
CA GLY A 96 -12.16 -18.28 -11.89
C GLY A 96 -12.17 -17.12 -12.89
N PHE A 97 -11.91 -15.90 -12.43
CA PHE A 97 -11.79 -14.72 -13.29
C PHE A 97 -10.63 -14.88 -14.29
N ARG A 98 -9.43 -15.24 -13.81
CA ARG A 98 -8.25 -15.45 -14.67
C ARG A 98 -8.47 -16.53 -15.72
N LYS A 99 -9.07 -17.65 -15.33
CA LYS A 99 -9.39 -18.74 -16.26
C LYS A 99 -10.39 -18.30 -17.32
N ALA A 100 -11.49 -17.68 -16.92
CA ALA A 100 -12.50 -17.16 -17.84
C ALA A 100 -11.91 -16.11 -18.80
N LEU A 101 -11.06 -15.20 -18.29
CA LEU A 101 -10.39 -14.19 -19.11
C LEU A 101 -9.44 -14.84 -20.14
N GLY A 102 -8.64 -15.83 -19.72
CA GLY A 102 -7.75 -16.57 -20.61
C GLY A 102 -8.48 -17.40 -21.68
N ASN A 103 -9.69 -17.86 -21.36
CA ASN A 103 -10.56 -18.58 -22.29
C ASN A 103 -11.36 -17.65 -23.23
N GLY A 104 -11.29 -16.33 -23.06
CA GLY A 104 -12.11 -15.37 -23.82
C GLY A 104 -13.60 -15.37 -23.42
N GLU A 105 -13.92 -15.84 -22.22
CA GLU A 105 -15.29 -15.91 -21.69
C GLU A 105 -15.73 -14.60 -21.00
N ILE A 106 -14.81 -13.65 -20.82
CA ILE A 106 -15.08 -12.34 -20.21
C ILE A 106 -15.28 -11.28 -21.29
N ASP A 107 -16.37 -10.54 -21.23
CA ASP A 107 -16.60 -9.37 -22.08
C ASP A 107 -15.78 -8.18 -21.56
N LEU A 108 -14.87 -7.67 -22.39
CA LEU A 108 -14.02 -6.53 -22.05
C LEU A 108 -14.82 -5.23 -21.86
N ASN A 109 -16.00 -5.11 -22.48
CA ASN A 109 -16.89 -3.97 -22.23
C ASN A 109 -17.49 -4.02 -20.82
N GLU A 110 -17.79 -5.21 -20.29
CA GLU A 110 -18.24 -5.33 -18.90
C GLU A 110 -17.10 -5.00 -17.92
N ILE A 111 -15.85 -5.36 -18.24
CA ILE A 111 -14.68 -4.91 -17.46
C ILE A 111 -14.60 -3.38 -17.46
N LYS A 112 -14.74 -2.75 -18.63
CA LYS A 112 -14.71 -1.30 -18.78
C LYS A 112 -15.79 -0.64 -17.91
N GLU A 113 -17.02 -1.12 -18.03
CA GLU A 113 -18.16 -0.61 -17.27
C GLU A 113 -17.96 -0.76 -15.76
N GLU A 114 -17.43 -1.89 -15.29
CA GLU A 114 -17.14 -2.07 -13.86
C GLU A 114 -16.04 -1.11 -13.37
N ILE A 115 -14.96 -0.91 -14.13
CA ILE A 115 -13.89 0.03 -13.79
C ILE A 115 -14.44 1.46 -13.70
N GLU A 116 -15.24 1.88 -14.68
CA GLU A 116 -15.91 3.18 -14.69
C GLU A 116 -16.83 3.36 -13.47
N CYS A 117 -17.61 2.32 -13.13
CA CYS A 117 -18.49 2.37 -11.96
C CYS A 117 -17.72 2.46 -10.64
N GLN A 118 -16.64 1.70 -10.48
CA GLN A 118 -15.78 1.77 -9.30
C GLN A 118 -15.09 3.12 -9.16
N LEU A 119 -14.59 3.67 -10.27
CA LEU A 119 -13.97 5.00 -10.29
C LEU A 119 -14.98 6.10 -9.99
N GLN A 120 -16.17 6.07 -10.59
CA GLN A 120 -17.22 7.06 -10.33
C GLN A 120 -17.66 7.01 -8.87
N TRP A 121 -17.87 5.81 -8.32
CA TRP A 121 -18.19 5.66 -6.90
C TRP A 121 -17.11 6.24 -6.00
N PHE A 122 -15.83 6.01 -6.34
CA PHE A 122 -14.71 6.59 -5.61
C PHE A 122 -14.81 8.12 -5.61
N ILE A 123 -15.00 8.74 -6.78
CA ILE A 123 -15.10 10.19 -6.92
C ILE A 123 -16.28 10.73 -6.11
N ASP A 124 -17.45 10.12 -6.22
CA ASP A 124 -18.66 10.57 -5.53
C ASP A 124 -18.53 10.48 -4.00
N ASN A 125 -17.83 9.47 -3.49
CA ASN A 125 -17.71 9.23 -2.04
C ASN A 125 -16.46 9.85 -1.43
N ILE A 126 -15.38 10.07 -2.18
CA ILE A 126 -14.16 10.71 -1.66
C ILE A 126 -14.18 12.22 -1.92
N GLY A 127 -14.77 12.66 -3.05
CA GLY A 127 -14.77 14.05 -3.49
C GLY A 127 -13.51 14.45 -4.26
N SER A 128 -12.66 13.48 -4.63
CA SER A 128 -11.46 13.69 -5.44
C SER A 128 -11.14 12.45 -6.28
N LEU A 129 -10.25 12.61 -7.26
CA LEU A 129 -9.67 11.48 -7.98
C LEU A 129 -8.77 10.63 -7.05
N PRO A 130 -8.62 9.32 -7.33
CA PRO A 130 -7.64 8.50 -6.63
C PRO A 130 -6.21 8.95 -6.96
N THR A 131 -5.30 8.85 -6.00
CA THR A 131 -3.89 9.23 -6.19
C THR A 131 -3.14 8.27 -7.12
N HIS A 132 -3.59 7.02 -7.16
CA HIS A 132 -3.07 5.93 -7.98
C HIS A 132 -4.15 4.84 -8.12
N ILE A 133 -3.91 3.89 -9.01
CA ILE A 133 -4.71 2.66 -9.12
C ILE A 133 -3.79 1.46 -8.94
N ASP A 134 -4.23 0.49 -8.16
CA ASP A 134 -3.67 -0.85 -8.14
C ASP A 134 -4.84 -1.85 -8.20
N GLY A 135 -4.55 -3.14 -8.10
CA GLY A 135 -5.56 -4.18 -8.26
C GLY A 135 -5.54 -5.17 -7.12
N HIS A 136 -6.73 -5.44 -6.58
CA HIS A 136 -6.95 -6.55 -5.67
C HIS A 136 -6.51 -7.85 -6.34
N GLN A 137 -5.69 -8.64 -5.64
CA GLN A 137 -5.08 -9.85 -6.18
C GLN A 137 -4.30 -9.60 -7.49
N HIS A 138 -3.81 -8.37 -7.73
CA HIS A 138 -3.08 -7.94 -8.92
C HIS A 138 -3.83 -8.14 -10.24
N VAL A 139 -5.16 -8.00 -10.26
CA VAL A 139 -5.94 -8.14 -11.51
C VAL A 139 -5.61 -7.06 -12.54
N HIS A 140 -5.16 -5.90 -12.09
CA HIS A 140 -4.90 -4.71 -12.92
C HIS A 140 -3.73 -4.89 -13.88
N VAL A 141 -2.82 -5.84 -13.63
CA VAL A 141 -1.68 -6.13 -14.52
C VAL A 141 -1.96 -7.25 -15.54
N LEU A 142 -3.11 -7.90 -15.48
CA LEU A 142 -3.52 -8.82 -16.55
C LEU A 142 -3.60 -8.03 -17.87
N PRO A 143 -2.93 -8.42 -18.97
CA PRO A 143 -2.76 -7.55 -20.13
C PRO A 143 -4.07 -6.97 -20.70
N GLN A 144 -5.14 -7.78 -20.77
CA GLN A 144 -6.46 -7.33 -21.22
C GLN A 144 -7.07 -6.31 -20.25
N VAL A 145 -6.98 -6.55 -18.94
CA VAL A 145 -7.50 -5.64 -17.90
C VAL A 145 -6.69 -4.35 -17.88
N CYS A 146 -5.36 -4.45 -17.93
CA CYS A 146 -4.45 -3.30 -17.94
C CYS A 146 -4.77 -2.35 -19.08
N LYS A 147 -5.00 -2.88 -20.30
CA LYS A 147 -5.36 -2.07 -21.46
C LYS A 147 -6.67 -1.31 -21.22
N VAL A 148 -7.72 -2.01 -20.80
CA VAL A 148 -9.04 -1.40 -20.54
C VAL A 148 -8.96 -0.37 -19.41
N MET A 149 -8.24 -0.68 -18.33
CA MET A 149 -7.98 0.26 -17.24
C MET A 149 -7.30 1.52 -17.75
N CYS A 150 -6.25 1.40 -18.56
CA CYS A 150 -5.54 2.55 -19.14
C CYS A 150 -6.44 3.44 -20.01
N GLU A 151 -7.34 2.82 -20.80
CA GLU A 151 -8.31 3.54 -21.62
C GLU A 151 -9.25 4.38 -20.76
N VAL A 152 -9.77 3.82 -19.66
CA VAL A 152 -10.66 4.54 -18.73
C VAL A 152 -9.92 5.67 -18.02
N ILE A 153 -8.78 5.38 -17.40
CA ILE A 153 -8.18 6.30 -16.41
C ILE A 153 -7.46 7.48 -17.05
N LYS A 154 -7.07 7.35 -18.33
CA LYS A 154 -6.45 8.42 -19.11
C LYS A 154 -7.37 9.64 -19.23
N GLU A 155 -8.69 9.43 -19.31
CA GLU A 155 -9.67 10.51 -19.39
C GLU A 155 -9.74 11.35 -18.10
N PHE A 156 -9.32 10.78 -16.97
CA PHE A 156 -9.37 11.40 -15.65
C PHE A 156 -8.02 11.98 -15.20
N GLY A 157 -6.95 11.83 -15.99
CA GLY A 157 -5.61 12.33 -15.62
C GLY A 157 -4.93 11.54 -14.50
N ILE A 158 -5.42 10.34 -14.17
CA ILE A 158 -4.78 9.43 -13.22
C ILE A 158 -3.57 8.80 -13.93
N CYS A 159 -2.38 8.96 -13.34
CA CYS A 159 -1.13 8.68 -14.04
C CYS A 159 -0.18 7.77 -13.26
N TRP A 160 -0.65 7.06 -12.24
CA TRP A 160 0.16 6.15 -11.43
C TRP A 160 -0.52 4.80 -11.21
N THR A 161 0.26 3.73 -11.38
CA THR A 161 -0.12 2.36 -11.00
C THR A 161 1.03 1.57 -10.39
N ARG A 162 0.68 0.51 -9.65
CA ARG A 162 1.63 -0.53 -9.21
C ARG A 162 2.05 -1.42 -10.38
N VAL A 163 3.32 -1.82 -10.41
CA VAL A 163 3.82 -2.96 -11.23
C VAL A 163 4.50 -3.96 -10.29
N PRO A 164 3.88 -5.12 -9.99
CA PRO A 164 4.38 -6.06 -9.00
C PRO A 164 5.46 -6.98 -9.58
N VAL A 165 6.65 -6.41 -9.83
CA VAL A 165 7.86 -7.16 -10.20
C VAL A 165 8.84 -7.06 -9.04
N GLU A 166 9.07 -8.18 -8.36
CA GLU A 166 9.97 -8.28 -7.21
C GLU A 166 11.28 -8.97 -7.60
N ILE A 167 12.40 -8.29 -7.41
CA ILE A 167 13.74 -8.83 -7.69
C ILE A 167 14.10 -9.94 -6.68
N ASN A 168 14.89 -10.91 -7.12
CA ASN A 168 15.40 -12.02 -6.30
C ASN A 168 14.30 -12.87 -5.64
N LEU A 169 13.12 -12.95 -6.26
CA LEU A 169 12.01 -13.77 -5.74
C LEU A 169 12.36 -15.27 -5.77
N GLU A 170 13.17 -15.68 -6.75
CA GLU A 170 13.72 -17.02 -6.90
C GLU A 170 14.61 -17.46 -5.72
N ASP A 171 15.27 -16.51 -5.05
CA ASP A 171 16.12 -16.77 -3.89
C ASP A 171 15.30 -16.93 -2.59
N CYS A 172 14.01 -16.57 -2.63
CA CYS A 172 13.11 -16.63 -1.48
C CYS A 172 12.61 -18.07 -1.24
N VAL A 173 13.49 -18.96 -0.78
CA VAL A 173 13.25 -20.41 -0.57
C VAL A 173 12.08 -20.75 0.38
N TRP A 174 11.58 -19.78 1.12
CA TRP A 174 10.40 -19.94 2.00
C TRP A 174 9.07 -19.89 1.26
N ILE A 175 9.03 -19.32 0.05
CA ILE A 175 7.84 -19.32 -0.79
C ILE A 175 7.72 -20.71 -1.43
N LYS A 176 6.72 -21.48 -1.00
CA LYS A 176 6.48 -22.84 -1.48
C LYS A 176 5.48 -22.87 -2.62
N GLU A 177 5.51 -23.94 -3.40
CA GLU A 177 4.44 -24.22 -4.36
C GLU A 177 3.12 -24.54 -3.64
N PRO A 178 1.96 -24.17 -4.21
CA PRO A 178 1.76 -23.57 -5.55
C PRO A 178 1.87 -22.03 -5.59
N VAL A 179 2.19 -21.37 -4.48
CA VAL A 179 2.18 -19.90 -4.36
C VAL A 179 3.28 -19.28 -5.22
N ASN A 180 4.47 -19.88 -5.25
CA ASN A 180 5.59 -19.36 -6.03
C ASN A 180 5.30 -19.35 -7.54
N ASN A 181 4.73 -20.42 -8.09
CA ASN A 181 4.27 -20.44 -9.49
C ASN A 181 3.23 -19.36 -9.78
N PHE A 182 2.28 -19.14 -8.86
CA PHE A 182 1.30 -18.06 -9.02
C PHE A 182 1.99 -16.67 -9.03
N ASN A 183 2.90 -16.41 -8.10
CA ASN A 183 3.61 -15.13 -8.03
C ASN A 183 4.44 -14.88 -9.30
N LYS A 184 5.12 -15.91 -9.83
CA LYS A 184 5.84 -15.82 -11.11
C LYS A 184 4.93 -15.51 -12.29
N SER A 185 3.74 -16.09 -12.32
CA SER A 185 2.73 -15.75 -13.34
C SER A 185 2.33 -14.29 -13.25
N VAL A 186 2.09 -13.76 -12.04
CA VAL A 186 1.76 -12.34 -11.84
C VAL A 186 2.90 -11.43 -12.25
N MET A 187 4.16 -11.79 -11.94
CA MET A 187 5.32 -11.03 -12.39
C MET A 187 5.45 -11.00 -13.92
N ALA A 188 5.17 -12.13 -14.59
CA ALA A 188 5.17 -12.18 -16.05
C ALA A 188 4.08 -11.28 -16.65
N ASP A 189 2.85 -11.32 -16.10
CA ASP A 189 1.77 -10.41 -16.49
C ASP A 189 2.16 -8.94 -16.25
N ALA A 190 2.78 -8.64 -15.10
CA ALA A 190 3.28 -7.32 -14.74
C ALA A 190 4.34 -6.80 -15.71
N GLU A 191 5.32 -7.62 -16.08
CA GLU A 191 6.33 -7.26 -17.09
C GLU A 191 5.69 -6.96 -18.45
N ASN A 192 4.78 -7.83 -18.90
CA ASN A 192 4.06 -7.63 -20.16
C ASN A 192 3.23 -6.34 -20.15
N SER A 193 2.68 -5.97 -18.98
CA SER A 193 1.87 -4.77 -18.82
C SER A 193 2.66 -3.46 -18.94
N LYS A 194 3.98 -3.44 -18.67
CA LYS A 194 4.80 -2.22 -18.69
C LYS A 194 4.74 -1.48 -20.02
N SER A 195 4.73 -2.23 -21.14
CA SER A 195 4.63 -1.65 -22.49
C SER A 195 3.27 -0.96 -22.71
N ILE A 196 2.19 -1.58 -22.25
CA ILE A 196 0.83 -1.02 -22.29
C ILE A 196 0.79 0.26 -21.47
N LEU A 197 1.24 0.22 -20.22
CA LEU A 197 1.28 1.38 -19.32
C LEU A 197 2.05 2.55 -19.93
N SER A 198 3.23 2.27 -20.49
CA SER A 198 4.09 3.29 -21.12
C SER A 198 3.42 3.93 -22.34
N ASN A 199 2.74 3.15 -23.18
CA ASN A 199 2.01 3.65 -24.35
C ASN A 199 0.87 4.61 -23.98
N TYR A 200 0.27 4.43 -22.80
CA TYR A 200 -0.76 5.33 -22.26
C TYR A 200 -0.19 6.46 -21.40
N GLY A 201 1.13 6.55 -21.22
CA GLY A 201 1.78 7.56 -20.39
C GLY A 201 1.55 7.37 -18.88
N ILE A 202 1.21 6.15 -18.45
CA ILE A 202 0.99 5.82 -17.05
C ILE A 202 2.34 5.50 -16.39
N ARG A 203 2.64 6.18 -15.28
CA ARG A 203 3.84 5.97 -14.48
C ARG A 203 3.64 4.82 -13.49
N PHE A 204 4.73 4.18 -13.10
CA PHE A 204 4.71 3.08 -12.16
C PHE A 204 6.00 3.03 -11.33
N SER A 205 5.95 2.35 -10.19
CA SER A 205 7.12 2.11 -9.33
C SER A 205 8.21 1.35 -10.09
N SER A 206 9.48 1.72 -9.90
CA SER A 206 10.59 0.99 -10.54
C SER A 206 10.83 -0.36 -9.88
N HIS A 207 10.46 -0.52 -8.61
CA HIS A 207 10.60 -1.76 -7.86
C HIS A 207 9.35 -2.04 -7.02
N PHE A 208 9.15 -3.32 -6.69
CA PHE A 208 8.08 -3.78 -5.83
C PHE A 208 8.59 -4.79 -4.80
N ILE A 209 8.04 -4.73 -3.59
CA ILE A 209 8.23 -5.73 -2.53
C ILE A 209 6.84 -6.12 -2.02
N GLY A 210 6.52 -7.42 -2.04
CA GLY A 210 5.24 -7.86 -1.51
C GLY A 210 4.94 -9.36 -1.60
N PHE A 211 5.59 -10.07 -2.52
CA PHE A 211 5.50 -11.53 -2.62
C PHE A 211 6.37 -12.21 -1.57
N SER A 212 7.63 -11.77 -1.41
CA SER A 212 8.58 -12.40 -0.48
C SER A 212 8.25 -12.16 0.99
N THR A 213 7.44 -11.14 1.27
CA THR A 213 7.10 -10.71 2.62
C THR A 213 5.63 -10.94 2.97
N MET A 214 4.87 -11.71 2.18
CA MET A 214 3.43 -11.90 2.40
C MET A 214 3.11 -12.68 3.70
N GLY A 215 2.01 -12.32 4.37
CA GLY A 215 1.49 -13.00 5.57
C GLY A 215 2.51 -13.21 6.70
N LYS A 216 2.68 -14.46 7.13
CA LYS A 216 3.65 -14.83 8.18
C LYS A 216 5.11 -14.61 7.77
N ASP A 217 5.37 -14.43 6.47
CA ASP A 217 6.72 -14.32 5.96
C ASP A 217 7.28 -12.89 6.05
N MET A 218 6.46 -11.89 6.39
CA MET A 218 6.97 -10.59 6.81
C MET A 218 7.69 -10.74 8.14
N THR A 219 9.03 -10.73 8.08
CA THR A 219 9.89 -10.65 9.25
C THR A 219 10.83 -9.47 9.09
N VAL A 220 11.36 -8.93 10.19
CA VAL A 220 12.33 -7.82 10.13
C VAL A 220 13.52 -8.16 9.24
N SER A 221 14.02 -9.40 9.31
CA SER A 221 15.18 -9.84 8.53
C SER A 221 14.90 -9.87 7.04
N ARG A 222 13.76 -10.44 6.63
CA ARG A 222 13.39 -10.56 5.20
C ARG A 222 13.02 -9.21 4.61
N LEU A 223 12.29 -8.38 5.36
CA LEU A 223 11.98 -7.02 4.93
C LEU A 223 13.25 -6.18 4.75
N LYS A 224 14.19 -6.29 5.70
CA LYS A 224 15.50 -5.63 5.59
C LYS A 224 16.24 -6.07 4.33
N GLN A 225 16.34 -7.38 4.12
CA GLN A 225 17.02 -7.94 2.95
C GLN A 225 16.38 -7.47 1.63
N ALA A 226 15.05 -7.51 1.52
CA ALA A 226 14.34 -7.07 0.32
C ALA A 226 14.58 -5.58 0.02
N ILE A 227 14.52 -4.72 1.04
CA ILE A 227 14.78 -3.28 0.92
C ILE A 227 16.25 -3.02 0.55
N GLU A 228 17.21 -3.70 1.20
CA GLU A 228 18.63 -3.57 0.89
C GLU A 228 18.95 -3.98 -0.55
N ASN A 229 18.32 -5.05 -1.05
CA ASN A 229 18.48 -5.47 -2.44
C ASN A 229 18.00 -4.40 -3.43
N VAL A 230 16.82 -3.80 -3.18
CA VAL A 230 16.23 -2.78 -4.07
C VAL A 230 17.05 -1.49 -4.10
N PHE A 231 17.66 -1.10 -2.97
CA PHE A 231 18.45 0.13 -2.86
C PHE A 231 19.96 -0.12 -2.87
N ALA A 232 20.41 -1.29 -3.34
CA ALA A 232 21.83 -1.63 -3.43
C ALA A 232 22.59 -0.73 -4.43
N GLU A 233 21.90 -0.29 -5.48
CA GLU A 233 22.47 0.56 -6.52
C GLU A 233 22.29 2.07 -6.24
N ASP A 234 23.20 2.87 -6.78
CA ASP A 234 23.15 4.34 -6.70
C ASP A 234 22.39 4.96 -7.87
N SER A 235 21.11 4.57 -7.97
CA SER A 235 20.18 4.98 -9.02
C SER A 235 18.89 5.59 -8.44
N GLU A 236 18.19 6.38 -9.26
CA GLU A 236 16.88 6.91 -8.89
C GLU A 236 15.87 5.75 -8.77
N THR A 237 15.28 5.60 -7.58
CA THR A 237 14.47 4.43 -7.26
C THR A 237 13.17 4.82 -6.57
N VAL A 238 12.05 4.31 -7.07
CA VAL A 238 10.76 4.35 -6.39
C VAL A 238 10.33 2.91 -6.16
N CYS A 239 10.41 2.47 -4.91
CA CYS A 239 9.98 1.14 -4.50
C CYS A 239 8.61 1.22 -3.82
N GLU A 240 7.68 0.39 -4.26
CA GLU A 240 6.44 0.16 -3.53
C GLU A 240 6.55 -1.11 -2.67
N LEU A 241 6.36 -0.97 -1.36
CA LEU A 241 6.17 -2.06 -0.42
C LEU A 241 4.68 -2.23 -0.13
N MET A 242 4.10 -3.32 -0.63
CA MET A 242 2.72 -3.67 -0.35
C MET A 242 2.57 -4.33 1.03
N VAL A 243 1.59 -3.89 1.80
CA VAL A 243 1.29 -4.41 3.13
C VAL A 243 -0.21 -4.61 3.35
N HIS A 244 -0.56 -5.55 4.25
CA HIS A 244 -1.95 -5.83 4.61
C HIS A 244 -2.15 -5.70 6.14
N PRO A 245 -1.90 -4.53 6.74
CA PRO A 245 -2.07 -4.34 8.18
C PRO A 245 -3.53 -4.52 8.57
N GLY A 246 -3.82 -4.99 9.78
CA GLY A 246 -5.18 -5.33 10.18
C GLY A 246 -5.27 -6.24 11.37
N TYR A 247 -6.49 -6.49 11.80
CA TYR A 247 -6.78 -7.54 12.75
C TYR A 247 -7.32 -8.77 12.02
N LYS A 248 -7.28 -9.94 12.68
CA LYS A 248 -7.89 -11.16 12.13
C LYS A 248 -9.36 -10.87 11.80
N SER A 249 -9.73 -11.06 10.53
CA SER A 249 -11.11 -10.91 10.08
C SER A 249 -12.02 -11.92 10.78
N ILE A 250 -13.26 -11.53 11.00
CA ILE A 250 -14.31 -12.43 11.49
C ILE A 250 -14.91 -13.15 10.27
N LEU A 251 -15.26 -14.43 10.42
CA LEU A 251 -15.82 -15.25 9.35
C LEU A 251 -17.11 -14.58 8.80
N GLY A 252 -17.20 -14.39 7.48
CA GLY A 252 -18.33 -13.74 6.83
C GLY A 252 -18.24 -12.21 6.70
N CYS A 253 -17.09 -11.60 7.04
CA CYS A 253 -16.81 -10.19 6.76
C CYS A 253 -15.79 -10.07 5.61
N GLY A 254 -16.03 -9.19 4.62
CA GLY A 254 -15.06 -8.91 3.56
C GLY A 254 -15.56 -8.95 2.13
N GLY A 255 -16.87 -9.04 1.89
CA GLY A 255 -17.43 -9.36 0.56
C GLY A 255 -17.24 -10.83 0.15
N CYS A 256 -16.42 -11.58 0.87
CA CYS A 256 -16.26 -13.03 0.71
C CYS A 256 -17.40 -13.76 1.42
N VAL A 257 -18.41 -14.23 0.67
CA VAL A 257 -19.12 -15.44 1.10
C VAL A 257 -18.09 -16.55 1.01
N ALA A 258 -17.58 -16.97 2.17
CA ALA A 258 -16.54 -17.97 2.30
C ALA A 258 -16.95 -19.29 1.62
N LEU A 259 -16.69 -19.44 0.32
CA LEU A 259 -16.86 -20.70 -0.41
C LEU A 259 -15.62 -21.61 -0.29
N SER A 260 -14.55 -21.16 0.38
CA SER A 260 -13.30 -21.94 0.50
C SER A 260 -12.63 -21.96 1.87
N GLY A 261 -13.25 -21.40 2.93
CA GLY A 261 -12.67 -21.47 4.27
C GLY A 261 -11.30 -20.78 4.44
N GLN A 262 -10.82 -20.05 3.43
CA GLN A 262 -9.58 -19.27 3.51
C GLN A 262 -9.90 -17.83 3.90
N CYS A 263 -10.33 -17.62 5.15
CA CYS A 263 -10.11 -16.31 5.76
C CYS A 263 -8.60 -16.11 5.81
N VAL A 264 -8.07 -15.08 5.14
CA VAL A 264 -6.67 -14.70 5.29
C VAL A 264 -6.48 -14.36 6.77
N GLU A 265 -5.86 -15.27 7.52
CA GLU A 265 -5.46 -15.04 8.91
C GLU A 265 -4.37 -13.97 8.90
N THR A 266 -4.76 -12.70 8.81
CA THR A 266 -3.82 -11.61 8.91
C THR A 266 -3.50 -11.38 10.38
N GLU A 267 -2.31 -11.82 10.79
CA GLU A 267 -1.65 -11.39 12.03
C GLU A 267 -1.22 -9.91 11.95
N GLY A 268 -2.09 -9.00 11.52
CA GLY A 268 -1.66 -7.64 11.15
C GLY A 268 -1.18 -6.75 12.32
N LYS A 269 -1.36 -7.17 13.59
CA LYS A 269 -0.62 -6.58 14.74
C LYS A 269 0.89 -6.78 14.62
N HIS A 270 1.35 -7.83 13.94
CA HIS A 270 2.76 -8.16 13.75
C HIS A 270 3.42 -7.20 12.76
N TRP A 271 2.69 -6.79 11.71
CA TRP A 271 3.18 -5.98 10.60
C TRP A 271 3.59 -4.57 11.02
N ILE A 272 2.70 -3.87 11.74
CA ILE A 272 3.00 -2.53 12.26
C ILE A 272 4.25 -2.58 13.14
N LYS A 273 4.35 -3.58 14.02
CA LYS A 273 5.51 -3.76 14.90
C LYS A 273 6.78 -4.07 14.14
N ILE A 274 6.73 -4.88 13.09
CA ILE A 274 7.88 -5.22 12.26
C ILE A 274 8.38 -4.02 11.49
N ILE A 275 7.50 -3.33 10.76
CA ILE A 275 7.90 -2.20 9.92
C ILE A 275 8.37 -1.05 10.81
N TYR A 276 7.67 -0.77 11.92
CA TYR A 276 8.14 0.23 12.89
C TYR A 276 9.50 -0.16 13.51
N LYS A 277 9.69 -1.43 13.90
CA LYS A 277 10.98 -1.92 14.40
C LYS A 277 12.08 -1.81 13.34
N PHE A 278 11.78 -2.09 12.09
CA PHE A 278 12.71 -1.92 10.98
C PHE A 278 13.11 -0.45 10.80
N LEU A 279 12.13 0.46 10.67
CA LEU A 279 12.37 1.89 10.47
C LEU A 279 13.13 2.52 11.65
N THR A 280 12.82 2.10 12.88
CA THR A 280 13.49 2.62 14.08
C THR A 280 14.88 2.02 14.35
N CYS A 281 15.14 0.76 13.95
CA CYS A 281 16.45 0.14 14.13
C CYS A 281 17.47 0.51 13.04
N ASN A 282 17.01 1.00 11.87
CA ASN A 282 17.90 1.30 10.74
C ASN A 282 17.93 2.79 10.37
N SER A 283 17.39 3.68 11.21
CA SER A 283 17.33 5.13 10.96
C SER A 283 18.70 5.81 10.77
N GLU A 284 19.80 5.16 11.17
CA GLU A 284 21.17 5.65 11.03
C GLU A 284 21.86 5.21 9.73
N ASN A 285 21.31 4.23 8.99
CA ASN A 285 21.97 3.64 7.81
C ASN A 285 21.43 4.14 6.45
N TYR A 286 20.31 4.88 6.43
CA TYR A 286 19.63 5.30 5.19
C TYR A 286 19.79 6.81 4.92
N HIS A 287 21.02 7.33 5.00
CA HIS A 287 21.34 8.74 4.81
C HIS A 287 21.09 9.31 3.39
N GLY A 288 20.72 8.48 2.41
CA GLY A 288 20.44 8.87 1.01
C GLY A 288 19.07 8.43 0.46
N LEU A 289 18.20 7.81 1.27
CA LEU A 289 16.76 7.75 0.94
C LEU A 289 16.21 9.15 1.18
N GLY A 290 15.49 9.76 0.23
CA GLY A 290 14.86 11.07 0.42
C GLY A 290 14.10 11.06 1.74
N LYS A 291 14.67 11.72 2.76
CA LYS A 291 14.38 11.53 4.19
C LYS A 291 13.00 10.93 4.51
N PRO A 292 12.89 9.64 4.89
CA PRO A 292 12.01 9.23 5.95
C PRO A 292 12.84 9.30 7.23
N THR A 293 13.40 10.46 7.55
CA THR A 293 14.05 10.61 8.86
C THR A 293 12.96 10.37 9.89
N ALA A 294 13.31 9.74 11.01
CA ALA A 294 12.44 9.72 12.19
C ALA A 294 11.97 11.12 12.64
N HIS A 295 12.47 12.20 12.02
CA HIS A 295 11.90 13.55 12.07
C HIS A 295 10.62 13.72 11.24
N LEU A 296 10.51 13.18 10.02
CA LEU A 296 9.28 13.24 9.20
C LEU A 296 8.13 12.37 9.74
N LEU A 297 8.45 11.28 10.44
CA LEU A 297 7.49 10.48 11.22
C LEU A 297 6.77 11.30 12.32
N MET A 298 7.30 12.48 12.67
CA MET A 298 6.74 13.39 13.68
C MET A 298 6.34 14.76 13.10
N SER A 299 6.68 15.06 11.84
CA SER A 299 6.36 16.36 11.20
C SER A 299 4.91 16.47 10.69
N PHE A 300 4.18 15.36 10.61
CA PHE A 300 2.78 15.34 10.14
C PHE A 300 1.75 15.08 11.26
N VAL A 301 2.19 15.00 12.52
CA VAL A 301 1.31 15.16 13.66
C VAL A 301 1.43 16.61 14.11
N PRO A 302 0.41 17.47 13.96
CA PRO A 302 0.45 18.83 14.50
C PRO A 302 0.98 18.81 15.93
N ALA A 303 1.99 19.64 16.24
CA ALA A 303 2.58 19.77 17.58
C ALA A 303 1.58 19.76 18.76
N PRO A 304 0.34 20.30 18.66
CA PRO A 304 -0.65 20.17 19.75
C PRO A 304 -1.17 18.74 20.02
N LEU A 305 -0.95 17.77 19.13
CA LEU A 305 -1.47 16.40 19.24
C LEU A 305 -0.44 15.39 19.78
N VAL A 306 0.85 15.71 19.75
CA VAL A 306 1.90 14.89 20.39
C VAL A 306 1.93 15.23 21.89
N THR A 307 1.09 14.56 22.68
CA THR A 307 1.09 14.72 24.14
C THR A 307 1.94 13.65 24.82
N PRO A 308 2.48 13.90 26.04
CA PRO A 308 3.16 12.86 26.82
C PRO A 308 2.29 11.62 27.07
N ARG A 309 0.96 11.81 27.06
CA ARG A 309 -0.05 10.77 27.24
C ARG A 309 -0.19 9.90 25.99
N TRP A 310 -0.14 10.48 24.79
CA TRP A 310 -0.16 9.77 23.52
C TRP A 310 1.13 8.96 23.30
N THR A 311 2.30 9.55 23.53
CA THR A 311 3.59 8.84 23.39
C THR A 311 3.72 7.71 24.42
N LEU A 312 3.16 7.89 25.63
CA LEU A 312 3.11 6.85 26.65
C LEU A 312 2.12 5.74 26.29
N TYR A 313 0.96 6.07 25.73
CA TYR A 313 -0.02 5.09 25.25
C TYR A 313 0.59 4.18 24.18
N CYS A 314 1.27 4.77 23.18
CA CYS A 314 1.98 4.02 22.15
C CYS A 314 3.08 3.14 22.76
N ALA A 315 3.89 3.69 23.68
CA ALA A 315 4.96 2.95 24.34
C ALA A 315 4.43 1.75 25.17
N LEU A 316 3.35 1.93 25.92
CA LEU A 316 2.72 0.87 26.72
C LEU A 316 2.07 -0.21 25.87
N ARG A 317 1.48 0.17 24.73
CA ARG A 317 0.93 -0.78 23.74
C ARG A 317 2.02 -1.57 23.02
N LEU A 318 3.16 -0.94 22.76
CA LEU A 318 4.31 -1.56 22.09
C LEU A 318 5.02 -2.57 22.99
N MET A 319 5.26 -2.21 24.26
CA MET A 319 6.04 -3.00 25.21
C MET A 319 5.21 -3.97 26.07
N GLY A 320 3.88 -3.88 26.00
CA GLY A 320 2.98 -4.61 26.89
C GLY A 320 2.85 -3.92 28.24
N SER A 321 1.67 -3.98 28.85
CA SER A 321 1.30 -3.20 30.05
C SER A 321 2.10 -3.54 31.32
N LYS A 322 2.99 -4.54 31.27
CA LYS A 322 3.80 -4.99 32.42
C LYS A 322 5.16 -4.30 32.55
N ASP A 323 5.60 -3.52 31.55
CA ASP A 323 6.89 -2.80 31.59
C ASP A 323 6.68 -1.28 31.48
N GLU A 324 5.91 -0.75 32.43
CA GLU A 324 5.49 0.65 32.46
C GLU A 324 6.69 1.61 32.59
N THR A 325 7.73 1.20 33.31
CA THR A 325 8.93 1.99 33.54
C THR A 325 9.72 2.22 32.25
N ARG A 326 9.92 1.16 31.45
CA ARG A 326 10.59 1.26 30.15
C ARG A 326 9.74 2.00 29.13
N ALA A 327 8.42 1.82 29.17
CA ALA A 327 7.49 2.57 28.35
C ALA A 327 7.50 4.07 28.66
N ARG A 328 7.57 4.46 29.94
CA ARG A 328 7.72 5.85 30.36
C ARG A 328 9.07 6.44 29.95
N HIS A 329 10.15 5.67 30.03
CA HIS A 329 11.47 6.11 29.57
C HIS A 329 11.50 6.36 28.05
N TYR A 330 10.98 5.41 27.27
CA TYR A 330 10.86 5.52 25.82
C TYR A 330 9.96 6.69 25.40
N SER A 331 8.78 6.80 26.01
CA SER A 331 7.82 7.90 25.78
C SER A 331 8.46 9.27 26.02
N ARG A 332 9.22 9.44 27.11
CA ARG A 332 9.94 10.70 27.40
C ARG A 332 11.00 11.03 26.36
N LYS A 333 11.71 10.03 25.84
CA LYS A 333 12.72 10.20 24.80
C LYS A 333 12.06 10.62 23.48
N VAL A 334 10.96 9.96 23.11
CA VAL A 334 10.16 10.25 21.92
C VAL A 334 9.53 11.65 21.98
N TYR A 335 8.87 11.99 23.10
CA TYR A 335 8.24 13.30 23.31
C TYR A 335 9.25 14.45 23.26
N ARG A 336 10.43 14.28 23.88
CA ARG A 336 11.49 15.30 23.85
C ARG A 336 12.03 15.56 22.44
N CYS A 337 12.14 14.52 21.61
CA CYS A 337 12.56 14.66 20.22
C CYS A 337 11.47 15.34 19.36
N ALA A 338 10.19 15.14 19.66
CA ALA A 338 9.08 15.72 18.91
C ALA A 338 8.83 17.21 19.22
N VAL A 339 9.11 17.66 20.45
CA VAL A 339 8.80 19.03 20.92
C VAL A 339 10.01 19.99 20.86
N ARG A 340 11.22 19.48 20.65
CA ARG A 340 12.43 20.31 20.44
C ARG A 340 13.11 19.94 19.12
N PRO A 341 12.86 20.65 18.02
CA PRO A 341 13.69 20.53 16.83
C PRO A 341 15.10 20.99 17.22
N LYS A 342 16.14 20.21 16.87
CA LYS A 342 17.52 20.70 16.94
C LYS A 342 17.64 21.86 15.94
N THR A 343 17.75 23.08 16.45
CA THR A 343 18.01 24.30 15.67
C THR A 343 19.31 24.15 14.90
N GLY A 344 19.23 24.12 13.57
CA GLY A 344 20.42 24.05 12.72
C GLY A 344 20.18 24.02 11.20
N PHE A 345 18.99 24.40 10.71
CA PHE A 345 18.70 24.37 9.27
C PHE A 345 17.83 25.54 8.78
N GLU A 346 17.75 26.64 9.54
CA GLU A 346 17.07 27.88 9.14
C GLU A 346 18.09 29.03 9.03
N ARG A 347 19.00 28.95 8.07
CA ARG A 347 19.70 30.12 7.50
C ARG A 347 20.15 29.80 6.09
N GLU A 348 19.20 29.73 5.18
CA GLU A 348 19.39 29.98 3.75
C GLU A 348 17.98 30.01 3.18
N PHE A 349 17.65 31.00 2.35
CA PHE A 349 16.30 31.38 1.90
C PHE A 349 15.51 32.28 2.86
N SER A 350 15.98 33.52 3.00
CA SER A 350 15.09 34.68 3.09
C SER A 350 15.43 35.63 1.93
N PRO A 351 14.44 36.19 1.20
CA PRO A 351 14.71 37.18 0.17
C PRO A 351 15.24 38.46 0.82
N ASN A 352 16.34 39.00 0.29
CA ASN A 352 16.90 40.27 0.73
C ASN A 352 15.91 41.42 0.42
N PRO A 353 15.43 42.23 1.39
CA PRO A 353 14.50 43.31 1.10
C PRO A 353 15.17 44.61 0.65
N ASN A 354 16.49 44.67 0.44
CA ASN A 354 17.18 45.86 -0.07
C ASN A 354 18.47 45.51 -0.85
N SER A 355 18.34 45.02 -2.08
CA SER A 355 19.38 45.10 -3.12
C SER A 355 18.80 44.86 -4.49
#